data_AF-A0A354MV85-F1
#
_entry.id   AF-A0A354MV85-F1
#
_cell.length_a   1.000
_cell.length_b   1.000
_cell.length_c   1.000
_cell.angle_alpha   90.00
_cell.angle_beta   90.00
_cell.angle_gamma   90.00
#
_symmetry.space_group_name_H-M   'P 1'
#
loop_
_entity.id
_entity.type
_entity.pdbx_description
1 polymer ?
#
loop_
_entity_poly.entity_id
_entity_poly.type
_entity_poly.pdbx_seq_one_letter_code
_entity_poly.pdbx_strand_id
1 'polypeptide(L)'
;MSISNLKKYFPIAKSSVFQKEQLYVRANEDISLDIARGETIGIVGESGCGKSTLGRVLLQLYEQTAGTTMYYGRTRASVAPHYALDTLKHADKYIQKMKKAREKADELTAKCDALGESATFFDLQDKNLAVAEAETALSHVAKILGGFIVRDTEKGAELLYRRALYEDAAARRAEEIKDIDLEIETLEGTLAEENDEKKRAKAEEEIRSYRAKAEALRKEEDKDTAEVAALDDKIAEAKAPYFTDEEFLRYEALLDDGIDLSRLRYSEMRLLRKDLQIIFQDPYSSLNPRMTIGQIIEEGLVTHKFYKHGSPKMKEYILEVMRKCGLQDYMLHRYPHQFSGGQRQRI
;
A
#
# COMPACT_ATOMS: atom_id res chain seq x y z
N MET A 1 -2.42 -10.59 2.54
CA MET A 1 -1.18 -9.82 2.75
C MET A 1 -0.08 -10.84 2.95
N SER A 2 1.09 -10.65 2.34
CA SER A 2 2.24 -11.54 2.50
C SER A 2 3.43 -10.72 2.95
N ILE A 3 4.13 -11.21 3.97
CA ILE A 3 5.28 -10.58 4.58
C ILE A 3 6.43 -11.57 4.43
N SER A 4 7.56 -11.11 3.90
CA SER A 4 8.73 -11.97 3.68
C SER A 4 9.99 -11.30 4.20
N ASN A 5 10.69 -11.98 5.11
CA ASN A 5 11.94 -11.55 5.75
C ASN A 5 11.89 -10.10 6.26
N LEU A 6 10.78 -9.71 6.90
CA LEU A 6 10.62 -8.36 7.43
C LEU A 6 11.58 -8.16 8.59
N LYS A 7 12.43 -7.15 8.46
CA LYS A 7 13.36 -6.70 9.51
C LYS A 7 13.07 -5.25 9.86
N LYS A 8 13.08 -4.92 11.14
CA LYS A 8 13.03 -3.52 11.61
C LYS A 8 14.03 -3.27 12.70
N TYR A 9 15.08 -2.55 12.33
CA TYR A 9 16.17 -2.16 13.22
C TYR A 9 16.12 -0.65 13.48
N PHE A 10 16.28 -0.26 14.74
CA PHE A 10 16.41 1.14 15.13
C PHE A 10 17.87 1.43 15.47
N PRO A 11 18.52 2.40 14.80
CA PRO A 11 19.91 2.74 15.11
C PRO A 11 20.01 3.33 16.52
N ILE A 12 20.99 2.87 17.29
CA ILE A 12 21.35 3.46 18.57
C ILE A 12 22.27 4.64 18.28
N ALA A 13 22.03 5.79 18.93
CA ALA A 13 22.89 6.95 18.77
C ALA A 13 24.35 6.59 19.10
N LYS A 14 25.28 6.90 18.19
CA LYS A 14 26.70 6.71 18.43
C LYS A 14 27.14 7.61 19.57
N SER A 15 27.88 7.06 20.53
CA SER A 15 28.39 7.81 21.69
C SER A 15 29.61 8.68 21.34
N SER A 16 30.24 8.42 20.19
CA SER A 16 31.40 9.16 19.69
C SER A 16 31.42 9.18 18.16
N VAL A 17 31.92 10.27 17.58
CA VAL A 17 32.12 10.42 16.13
C VAL A 17 33.17 9.43 15.59
N PHE A 18 34.08 8.95 16.44
CA PHE A 18 35.10 7.96 16.08
C PHE A 18 34.60 6.51 16.14
N GLN A 19 33.38 6.27 16.62
CA GLN A 19 32.80 4.94 16.66
C GLN A 19 32.46 4.48 15.23
N LYS A 20 33.26 3.55 14.70
CA LYS A 20 33.03 2.97 13.37
C LYS A 20 31.71 2.18 13.34
N GLU A 21 31.54 1.29 14.31
CA GLU A 21 30.41 0.36 14.37
C GLU A 21 29.10 1.02 14.77
N GLN A 22 28.03 0.70 14.03
CA GLN A 22 26.67 1.16 14.32
C GLN A 22 25.91 0.06 15.05
N LEU A 23 25.45 0.34 16.28
CA LEU A 23 24.59 -0.58 17.02
C LEU A 23 23.11 -0.36 16.65
N TYR A 24 22.33 -1.43 16.74
CA TYR A 24 20.91 -1.41 16.44
C TYR A 24 20.10 -2.14 17.51
N VAL A 25 18.92 -1.60 17.83
CA VAL A 25 17.86 -2.36 18.50
C VAL A 25 17.08 -3.12 17.43
N ARG A 26 17.19 -4.45 17.42
CA ARG A 26 16.50 -5.35 16.49
C ARG A 26 15.08 -5.61 16.97
N ALA A 27 14.16 -4.69 16.65
CA ALA A 27 12.79 -4.79 17.12
C ALA A 27 11.99 -5.89 16.42
N ASN A 28 12.28 -6.14 15.13
CA ASN A 28 11.75 -7.27 14.38
C ASN A 28 12.87 -7.92 13.58
N GLU A 29 12.94 -9.23 13.64
CA GLU A 29 13.96 -10.05 12.99
C GLU A 29 13.31 -11.17 12.20
N ASP A 30 13.48 -11.15 10.87
CA ASP A 30 13.11 -12.26 9.99
C ASP A 30 11.65 -12.73 10.15
N ILE A 31 10.73 -11.77 10.09
CA ILE A 31 9.30 -12.07 10.19
C ILE A 31 8.80 -12.39 8.78
N SER A 32 8.35 -13.62 8.59
CA SER A 32 7.64 -14.08 7.39
C SER A 32 6.29 -14.64 7.78
N LEU A 33 5.22 -14.12 7.16
CA LEU A 33 3.83 -14.40 7.52
C LEU A 33 2.92 -14.10 6.35
N ASP A 34 1.98 -15.01 6.08
CA ASP A 34 0.84 -14.77 5.21
C ASP A 34 -0.44 -14.55 6.03
N ILE A 35 -1.24 -13.59 5.59
CA ILE A 35 -2.54 -13.24 6.17
C ILE A 35 -3.58 -13.32 5.05
N ALA A 36 -4.41 -14.35 5.09
CA ALA A 36 -5.46 -14.58 4.09
C ALA A 36 -6.65 -13.62 4.29
N ARG A 37 -7.49 -13.50 3.26
CA ARG A 37 -8.71 -12.68 3.34
C ARG A 37 -9.67 -13.26 4.38
N GLY A 38 -10.10 -12.42 5.33
CA GLY A 38 -11.00 -12.83 6.40
C GLY A 38 -10.30 -13.55 7.57
N GLU A 39 -9.00 -13.77 7.48
CA GLU A 39 -8.22 -14.34 8.57
C GLU A 39 -7.99 -13.29 9.68
N THR A 40 -8.10 -13.73 10.93
CA THR A 40 -7.77 -12.92 12.10
C THR A 40 -6.56 -13.51 12.80
N ILE A 41 -5.52 -12.69 12.97
CA ILE A 41 -4.26 -13.11 13.61
C ILE A 41 -4.11 -12.39 14.94
N GLY A 42 -3.89 -13.16 16.00
CA GLY A 42 -3.51 -12.67 17.32
C GLY A 42 -1.99 -12.74 17.50
N ILE A 43 -1.36 -11.59 17.77
CA ILE A 43 0.08 -11.55 18.08
C ILE A 43 0.25 -11.36 19.59
N VAL A 44 0.80 -12.38 20.24
CA VAL A 44 1.04 -12.41 21.69
C VAL A 44 2.53 -12.47 22.00
N GLY A 45 2.92 -11.98 23.17
CA GLY A 45 4.31 -11.99 23.62
C GLY A 45 4.55 -10.95 24.71
N GLU A 46 5.71 -11.04 25.37
CA GLU A 46 6.08 -10.18 26.49
C GLU A 46 6.21 -8.71 26.11
N SER A 47 6.17 -7.81 27.10
CA SER A 47 6.42 -6.39 26.85
C SER A 47 7.81 -6.20 26.23
N GLY A 48 7.91 -5.39 25.18
CA GLY A 48 9.18 -5.14 24.48
C GLY A 48 9.55 -6.13 23.37
N CYS A 49 8.81 -7.22 23.15
CA CYS A 49 9.15 -8.20 22.10
C CYS A 49 8.88 -7.76 20.65
N GLY A 50 8.53 -6.49 20.41
CA GLY A 50 8.39 -5.93 19.05
C GLY A 50 7.00 -6.01 18.40
N LYS A 51 5.94 -6.42 19.13
CA LYS A 51 4.54 -6.51 18.60
C LYS A 51 4.04 -5.18 18.02
N SER A 52 4.14 -4.11 18.80
CA SER A 52 3.69 -2.78 18.39
C SER A 52 4.54 -2.23 17.25
N THR A 53 5.82 -2.58 17.20
CA THR A 53 6.70 -2.24 16.08
C THR A 53 6.24 -2.93 14.82
N LEU A 54 5.97 -4.24 14.86
CA LEU A 54 5.49 -5.00 13.72
C LEU A 54 4.19 -4.38 13.15
N GLY A 55 3.19 -4.13 14.00
CA GLY A 55 1.95 -3.49 13.56
C GLY A 55 2.16 -2.13 12.90
N ARG A 56 3.07 -1.30 13.45
CA ARG A 56 3.42 0.00 12.87
C ARG A 56 4.18 -0.11 11.54
N VAL A 57 5.04 -1.11 11.39
CA VAL A 57 5.77 -1.36 10.13
C VAL A 57 4.81 -1.85 9.05
N LEU A 58 3.92 -2.81 9.36
CA LEU A 58 2.93 -3.31 8.39
C LEU A 58 2.04 -2.20 7.84
N LEU A 59 1.70 -1.23 8.69
CA LEU A 59 0.92 -0.03 8.32
C LEU A 59 1.78 1.12 7.80
N GLN A 60 3.06 0.89 7.52
CA GLN A 60 4.01 1.87 6.97
C GLN A 60 4.03 3.17 7.79
N LEU A 61 3.91 3.07 9.11
CA LEU A 61 4.20 4.14 10.07
C LEU A 61 5.68 4.18 10.43
N TYR A 62 6.36 3.05 10.29
CA TYR A 62 7.81 2.94 10.27
C TYR A 62 8.26 2.23 9.01
N GLU A 63 9.30 2.75 8.37
CA GLU A 63 9.95 2.06 7.25
C GLU A 63 10.62 0.79 7.75
N GLN A 64 10.43 -0.32 7.03
CA GLN A 64 11.18 -1.55 7.26
C GLN A 64 12.66 -1.38 6.87
N THR A 65 13.53 -2.13 7.56
CA THR A 65 14.98 -2.17 7.26
C THR A 65 15.28 -3.08 6.07
N ALA A 66 14.57 -4.21 5.97
CA ALA A 66 14.67 -5.16 4.86
C ALA A 66 13.39 -6.00 4.80
N GLY A 67 13.27 -6.82 3.75
CA GLY A 67 12.12 -7.66 3.47
C GLY A 67 11.13 -6.97 2.55
N THR A 68 9.99 -7.63 2.30
CA THR A 68 8.88 -7.06 1.53
C THR A 68 7.55 -7.24 2.26
N THR A 69 6.63 -6.28 2.07
CA THR A 69 5.28 -6.35 2.63
C THR A 69 4.28 -6.20 1.48
N MET A 70 3.80 -7.32 0.97
CA MET A 70 2.89 -7.39 -0.18
C MET A 70 1.43 -7.32 0.25
N TYR A 71 0.70 -6.36 -0.30
CA TYR A 71 -0.73 -6.18 -0.10
C TYR A 71 -1.52 -6.61 -1.34
N TYR A 72 -2.53 -7.46 -1.14
CA TYR A 72 -3.31 -8.10 -2.21
C TYR A 72 -4.79 -7.70 -2.20
N GLY A 73 -5.20 -6.72 -1.37
CA GLY A 73 -6.58 -6.22 -1.41
C GLY A 73 -6.86 -5.30 -2.60
N ARG A 74 -5.81 -4.88 -3.30
CA ARG A 74 -5.83 -4.19 -4.58
C ARG A 74 -4.75 -4.76 -5.48
N THR A 75 -4.95 -4.64 -6.79
CA THR A 75 -3.93 -5.01 -7.77
C THR A 75 -2.96 -3.85 -7.99
N ARG A 76 -1.73 -4.18 -8.38
CA ARG A 76 -0.73 -3.19 -8.82
C ARG A 76 -1.28 -2.30 -9.94
N ALA A 77 -2.03 -2.87 -10.89
CA ALA A 77 -2.68 -2.12 -11.98
C ALA A 77 -3.64 -1.04 -11.45
N SER A 78 -4.45 -1.36 -10.44
CA SER A 78 -5.46 -0.41 -9.89
C SER A 78 -4.87 0.75 -9.09
N VAL A 79 -3.61 0.63 -8.66
CA VAL A 79 -2.90 1.67 -7.89
C VAL A 79 -1.80 2.33 -8.73
N ALA A 80 -1.28 1.61 -9.73
CA ALA A 80 -0.20 2.00 -10.63
C ALA A 80 0.97 2.68 -9.90
N PRO A 81 1.59 1.99 -8.93
CA PRO A 81 2.56 2.64 -8.06
C PRO A 81 3.82 3.06 -8.84
N HIS A 82 4.34 4.24 -8.52
CA HIS A 82 5.52 4.82 -9.18
C HIS A 82 6.72 3.89 -9.15
N TYR A 83 6.90 3.10 -8.09
CA TYR A 83 8.03 2.16 -8.04
C TYR A 83 7.98 1.13 -9.17
N ALA A 84 6.80 0.77 -9.68
CA ALA A 84 6.66 -0.17 -10.78
C ALA A 84 7.17 0.44 -12.08
N LEU A 85 6.70 1.64 -12.41
CA LEU A 85 7.17 2.43 -13.56
C LEU A 85 8.66 2.73 -13.47
N ASP A 86 9.16 3.13 -12.30
CA ASP A 86 10.58 3.41 -12.07
C ASP A 86 11.45 2.17 -12.26
N THR A 87 10.99 1.01 -11.79
CA THR A 87 11.71 -0.26 -11.97
C THR A 87 11.78 -0.65 -13.43
N LEU A 88 10.65 -0.56 -14.15
CA LEU A 88 10.56 -0.92 -15.56
C LEU A 88 11.41 0.03 -16.43
N LYS A 89 11.32 1.33 -16.19
CA LYS A 89 12.12 2.35 -16.90
C LYS A 89 13.62 2.21 -16.67
N HIS A 90 14.02 1.69 -15.51
CA HIS A 90 15.41 1.56 -15.09
C HIS A 90 15.80 0.10 -14.84
N ALA A 91 15.25 -0.84 -15.61
CA ALA A 91 15.41 -2.28 -15.40
C ALA A 91 16.87 -2.70 -15.23
N ASP A 92 17.77 -2.27 -16.12
CA ASP A 92 19.20 -2.61 -16.06
C ASP A 92 19.86 -2.16 -14.74
N LYS A 93 19.55 -0.94 -14.28
CA LYS A 93 20.06 -0.40 -13.01
C LYS A 93 19.62 -1.27 -11.84
N TYR A 94 18.35 -1.66 -11.83
CA TYR A 94 17.79 -2.49 -10.75
C TYR A 94 18.34 -3.93 -10.79
N ILE A 95 18.50 -4.51 -11.98
CA ILE A 95 19.14 -5.82 -12.16
C ILE A 95 20.60 -5.78 -11.71
N GLN A 96 21.34 -4.73 -12.05
CA GLN A 96 22.72 -4.53 -11.57
C GLN A 96 22.76 -4.37 -10.04
N LYS A 97 21.81 -3.63 -9.44
CA LYS A 97 21.70 -3.51 -7.98
C LYS A 97 21.45 -4.88 -7.33
N MET A 98 20.52 -5.66 -7.89
CA MET A 98 20.23 -7.03 -7.43
C MET A 98 21.47 -7.93 -7.48
N LYS A 99 22.20 -7.93 -8.61
CA LYS A 99 23.44 -8.71 -8.77
C LYS A 99 24.49 -8.32 -7.73
N LYS A 100 24.76 -7.02 -7.56
CA LYS A 100 25.71 -6.52 -6.55
C LYS A 100 25.31 -6.88 -5.12
N ALA A 101 24.01 -6.79 -4.80
CA ALA A 101 23.50 -7.18 -3.49
C ALA A 101 23.74 -8.68 -3.24
N ARG A 102 23.52 -9.51 -4.28
CA ARG A 102 23.78 -10.95 -4.21
C ARG A 102 25.27 -11.26 -4.04
N GLU A 103 26.14 -10.66 -4.83
CA GLU A 103 27.60 -10.81 -4.71
C GLU A 103 28.08 -10.47 -3.31
N LYS A 104 27.60 -9.36 -2.74
CA LYS A 104 27.94 -8.95 -1.37
C LYS A 104 27.44 -9.94 -0.32
N ALA A 105 26.24 -10.49 -0.50
CA ALA A 105 25.69 -11.50 0.39
C ALA A 105 26.53 -12.79 0.35
N ASP A 106 26.92 -13.23 -0.85
CA ASP A 106 27.75 -14.41 -1.04
C ASP A 106 29.16 -14.20 -0.44
N GLU A 107 29.78 -13.02 -0.62
CA GLU A 107 31.08 -12.66 -0.03
C GLU A 107 31.04 -12.70 1.51
N LEU A 108 30.05 -12.05 2.13
CA LEU A 108 29.93 -12.00 3.59
C LEU A 108 29.54 -13.35 4.18
N THR A 109 28.80 -14.17 3.43
CA THR A 109 28.50 -15.56 3.81
C THR A 109 29.78 -16.38 3.83
N ALA A 110 30.56 -16.36 2.74
CA ALA A 110 31.83 -17.05 2.67
C ALA A 110 32.83 -16.59 3.76
N LYS A 111 32.86 -15.28 4.06
CA LYS A 111 33.67 -14.73 5.17
C LYS A 111 33.25 -15.33 6.52
N CYS A 112 31.94 -15.37 6.81
CA CYS A 112 31.46 -15.95 8.07
C CYS A 112 31.72 -17.46 8.15
N ASP A 113 31.54 -18.17 7.04
CA ASP A 113 31.78 -19.62 6.98
C ASP A 113 33.27 -19.94 7.21
N ALA A 114 34.18 -19.12 6.68
CA ALA A 114 35.62 -19.23 6.92
C ALA A 114 36.02 -18.92 8.37
N LEU A 115 35.33 -17.97 9.02
CA LEU A 115 35.56 -17.63 10.42
C LEU A 115 34.99 -18.67 11.39
N GLY A 116 33.91 -19.37 11.01
CA GLY A 116 33.24 -20.37 11.86
C GLY A 116 32.87 -19.80 13.23
N GLU A 117 33.27 -20.48 14.30
CA GLU A 117 33.05 -20.03 15.69
C GLU A 117 33.78 -18.73 16.04
N SER A 118 34.75 -18.30 15.23
CA SER A 118 35.47 -17.03 15.44
C SER A 118 34.73 -15.83 14.86
N ALA A 119 33.60 -16.03 14.17
CA ALA A 119 32.81 -14.94 13.61
C ALA A 119 32.27 -14.05 14.75
N THR A 120 32.53 -12.75 14.64
CA THR A 120 32.02 -11.80 15.64
C THR A 120 30.52 -11.57 15.45
N PHE A 121 29.88 -10.98 16.46
CA PHE A 121 28.50 -10.52 16.35
C PHE A 121 28.29 -9.60 15.13
N PHE A 122 29.26 -8.74 14.82
CA PHE A 122 29.18 -7.79 13.71
C PHE A 122 29.33 -8.49 12.35
N ASP A 123 30.21 -9.49 12.23
CA ASP A 123 30.34 -10.29 11.01
C ASP A 123 29.01 -10.98 10.66
N LEU A 124 28.38 -11.61 11.67
CA LEU A 124 27.08 -12.26 11.51
C LEU A 124 25.97 -11.26 11.18
N GLN A 125 26.00 -10.07 11.79
CA GLN A 125 25.03 -9.00 11.53
C GLN A 125 25.14 -8.49 10.09
N ASP A 126 26.36 -8.22 9.62
CA ASP A 126 26.62 -7.75 8.26
C ASP A 126 26.18 -8.79 7.22
N LYS A 127 26.49 -10.07 7.46
CA LYS A 127 26.00 -11.18 6.63
C LYS A 127 24.47 -11.18 6.57
N ASN A 128 23.81 -11.18 7.71
CA ASN A 128 22.34 -11.29 7.77
C ASN A 128 21.65 -10.11 7.08
N LEU A 129 22.19 -8.91 7.19
CA LEU A 129 21.70 -7.72 6.48
C LEU A 129 21.94 -7.82 4.96
N ALA A 130 23.11 -8.30 4.54
CA ALA A 130 23.42 -8.45 3.12
C ALA A 130 22.54 -9.50 2.44
N VAL A 131 22.31 -10.66 3.09
CA VAL A 131 21.40 -11.70 2.59
C VAL A 131 19.98 -11.13 2.44
N ALA A 132 19.50 -10.40 3.45
CA ALA A 132 18.17 -9.80 3.40
C ALA A 132 18.04 -8.73 2.31
N GLU A 133 19.05 -7.89 2.10
CA GLU A 133 19.06 -6.91 1.00
C GLU A 133 19.11 -7.61 -0.36
N ALA A 134 19.82 -8.73 -0.51
CA ALA A 134 19.85 -9.50 -1.74
C ALA A 134 18.47 -10.09 -2.09
N GLU A 135 17.77 -10.67 -1.12
CA GLU A 135 16.40 -11.17 -1.29
C GLU A 135 15.38 -10.07 -1.56
N THR A 136 15.52 -8.93 -0.88
CA THR A 136 14.70 -7.74 -1.07
C THR A 136 14.90 -7.18 -2.49
N ALA A 137 16.15 -7.02 -2.91
CA ALA A 137 16.50 -6.54 -4.24
C ALA A 137 16.01 -7.50 -5.34
N LEU A 138 16.10 -8.82 -5.13
CA LEU A 138 15.52 -9.81 -6.02
C LEU A 138 14.00 -9.62 -6.14
N SER A 139 13.30 -9.55 -5.01
CA SER A 139 11.85 -9.38 -4.98
C SER A 139 11.40 -8.10 -5.68
N HIS A 140 12.14 -7.00 -5.50
CA HIS A 140 11.83 -5.71 -6.11
C HIS A 140 11.87 -5.72 -7.64
N VAL A 141 12.61 -6.66 -8.24
CA VAL A 141 12.78 -6.76 -9.69
C VAL A 141 11.95 -7.92 -10.25
N ALA A 142 12.06 -9.11 -9.66
CA ALA A 142 11.43 -10.34 -10.15
C ALA A 142 9.91 -10.27 -10.14
N LYS A 143 9.31 -9.65 -9.12
CA LYS A 143 7.86 -9.45 -9.04
C LYS A 143 7.29 -8.55 -10.14
N ILE A 144 8.15 -7.81 -10.84
CA ILE A 144 7.77 -6.84 -11.87
C ILE A 144 8.19 -7.33 -13.26
N LEU A 145 9.45 -7.71 -13.45
CA LEU A 145 10.02 -8.11 -14.74
C LEU A 145 9.85 -9.60 -15.05
N GLY A 146 9.69 -10.44 -14.03
CA GLY A 146 9.59 -11.89 -14.21
C GLY A 146 10.80 -12.47 -14.93
N GLY A 147 10.55 -13.36 -15.88
CA GLY A 147 11.59 -14.01 -16.69
C GLY A 147 12.44 -13.02 -17.52
N PHE A 148 11.93 -11.82 -17.80
CA PHE A 148 12.69 -10.82 -18.56
C PHE A 148 13.93 -10.29 -17.84
N ILE A 149 14.13 -10.62 -16.56
CA ILE A 149 15.39 -10.34 -15.85
C ILE A 149 16.59 -11.03 -16.52
N VAL A 150 16.36 -12.21 -17.09
CA VAL A 150 17.43 -13.08 -17.61
C VAL A 150 17.41 -13.24 -19.13
N ARG A 151 16.30 -12.90 -19.79
CA ARG A 151 16.15 -12.95 -21.27
C ARG A 151 15.47 -11.69 -21.77
N ASP A 152 15.90 -11.17 -22.92
CA ASP A 152 15.25 -10.05 -23.62
C ASP A 152 14.85 -8.87 -22.71
N THR A 153 15.72 -8.51 -21.76
CA THR A 153 15.43 -7.53 -20.70
C THR A 153 14.94 -6.20 -21.25
N GLU A 154 15.62 -5.65 -22.26
CA GLU A 154 15.26 -4.36 -22.86
C GLU A 154 13.85 -4.39 -23.47
N LYS A 155 13.59 -5.39 -24.32
CA LYS A 155 12.30 -5.57 -25.00
C LYS A 155 11.17 -5.87 -24.01
N GLY A 156 11.41 -6.75 -23.04
CA GLY A 156 10.45 -7.09 -22.00
C GLY A 156 10.11 -5.91 -21.10
N ALA A 157 11.13 -5.17 -20.66
CA ALA A 157 10.96 -3.96 -19.86
C ALA A 157 10.18 -2.87 -20.63
N GLU A 158 10.47 -2.68 -21.92
CA GLU A 158 9.74 -1.71 -22.75
C GLU A 158 8.25 -2.06 -22.86
N LEU A 159 7.91 -3.30 -23.17
CA LEU A 159 6.52 -3.76 -23.29
C LEU A 159 5.76 -3.61 -21.97
N LEU A 160 6.36 -4.07 -20.87
CA LEU A 160 5.80 -3.95 -19.53
C LEU A 160 5.67 -2.47 -19.08
N TYR A 161 6.65 -1.62 -19.42
CA TYR A 161 6.61 -0.19 -19.12
C TYR A 161 5.46 0.50 -19.83
N ARG A 162 5.29 0.24 -21.14
CA ARG A 162 4.17 0.77 -21.92
C ARG A 162 2.83 0.32 -21.35
N ARG A 163 2.72 -0.96 -20.99
CA ARG A 163 1.52 -1.51 -20.35
C ARG A 163 1.20 -0.78 -19.05
N ALA A 164 2.20 -0.62 -18.18
CA ALA A 164 2.06 0.08 -16.90
C ALA A 164 1.68 1.58 -17.07
N LEU A 165 2.10 2.24 -18.16
CA LEU A 165 1.68 3.61 -18.45
C LEU A 165 0.19 3.72 -18.75
N TYR A 166 -0.37 2.77 -19.52
CA TYR A 166 -1.81 2.73 -19.77
C TYR A 166 -2.60 2.33 -18.53
N GLU A 167 -2.09 1.41 -17.70
CA GLU A 167 -2.69 1.10 -16.40
C GLU A 167 -2.73 2.32 -15.48
N ASP A 168 -1.64 3.09 -15.39
CA ASP A 168 -1.59 4.35 -14.63
C ASP A 168 -2.59 5.38 -15.17
N ALA A 169 -2.68 5.51 -16.49
CA ALA A 169 -3.61 6.41 -17.13
C ALA A 169 -5.08 6.02 -16.84
N ALA A 170 -5.40 4.72 -16.91
CA ALA A 170 -6.72 4.18 -16.57
C ALA A 170 -7.05 4.39 -15.09
N ALA A 171 -6.12 4.05 -14.17
CA ALA A 171 -6.30 4.21 -12.73
C ALA A 171 -6.54 5.67 -12.33
N ARG A 172 -5.80 6.62 -12.92
CA ARG A 172 -6.02 8.06 -12.70
C ARG A 172 -7.39 8.53 -13.17
N ARG A 173 -7.85 8.06 -14.33
CA ARG A 173 -9.21 8.37 -14.83
C ARG A 173 -10.28 7.76 -13.93
N ALA A 174 -10.12 6.52 -13.50
CA ALA A 174 -11.03 5.86 -12.57
C ALA A 174 -11.16 6.63 -11.24
N GLU A 175 -10.06 7.18 -10.70
CA GLU A 175 -10.13 8.04 -9.51
C GLU A 175 -10.88 9.36 -9.79
N GLU A 176 -10.62 10.01 -10.93
CA GLU A 176 -11.32 11.24 -11.30
C GLU A 176 -12.82 11.01 -11.53
N ILE A 177 -13.19 9.91 -12.18
CA ILE A 177 -14.59 9.49 -12.36
C ILE A 177 -15.25 9.30 -11.00
N LYS A 178 -14.59 8.62 -10.07
CA LYS A 178 -15.11 8.42 -8.71
C LYS A 178 -15.34 9.74 -7.97
N ASP A 179 -14.41 10.68 -8.08
CA ASP A 179 -14.55 12.00 -7.45
C ASP A 179 -15.72 12.80 -8.05
N ILE A 180 -15.93 12.70 -9.36
CA ILE A 180 -17.07 13.31 -10.06
C ILE A 180 -18.39 12.64 -9.67
N ASP A 181 -18.43 11.31 -9.62
CA ASP A 181 -19.63 10.56 -9.22
C ASP A 181 -20.04 10.91 -7.78
N LEU A 182 -19.07 11.12 -6.89
CA LEU A 182 -19.33 11.57 -5.52
C LEU A 182 -19.91 13.00 -5.46
N GLU A 183 -19.45 13.88 -6.35
CA GLU A 183 -20.00 15.24 -6.48
C GLU A 183 -21.44 15.20 -6.99
N ILE A 184 -21.70 14.37 -8.01
CA ILE A 184 -23.05 14.14 -8.55
C ILE A 184 -23.98 13.64 -7.45
N GLU A 185 -23.58 12.61 -6.70
CA GLU A 185 -24.39 12.06 -5.60
C GLU A 185 -24.71 13.10 -4.53
N THR A 186 -23.76 14.00 -4.24
CA THR A 186 -23.95 15.08 -3.28
C THR A 186 -24.97 16.10 -3.78
N LEU A 187 -24.86 16.51 -5.05
CA LEU A 187 -25.81 17.42 -5.69
C LEU A 187 -27.21 16.82 -5.82
N GLU A 188 -27.31 15.52 -6.11
CA GLU A 188 -28.61 14.82 -6.15
C GLU A 188 -29.27 14.76 -4.78
N GLY A 189 -28.48 14.53 -3.72
CA GLY A 189 -28.96 14.55 -2.35
C GLY A 189 -29.50 15.93 -1.94
N THR A 190 -28.77 17.01 -2.26
CA THR A 190 -29.23 18.37 -1.94
C THR A 190 -30.44 18.79 -2.79
N LEU A 191 -30.49 18.38 -4.06
CA LEU A 191 -31.61 18.62 -4.96
C LEU A 191 -32.92 18.00 -4.45
N ALA A 192 -32.84 16.85 -3.75
CA ALA A 192 -34.01 16.18 -3.20
C ALA A 192 -34.66 16.94 -2.02
N GLU A 193 -33.87 17.72 -1.27
CA GLU A 193 -34.33 18.51 -0.12
C GLU A 193 -34.60 20.00 -0.46
N GLU A 194 -34.18 20.46 -1.64
CA GLU A 194 -34.26 21.87 -2.05
C GLU A 194 -35.62 22.20 -2.69
N ASN A 195 -36.22 23.31 -2.25
CA ASN A 195 -37.54 23.77 -2.69
C ASN A 195 -37.46 24.98 -3.63
N ASP A 196 -36.34 25.69 -3.68
CA ASP A 196 -36.14 26.85 -4.55
C ASP A 196 -35.89 26.43 -6.01
N GLU A 197 -36.83 26.76 -6.91
CA GLU A 197 -36.76 26.37 -8.33
C GLU A 197 -35.48 26.83 -9.04
N LYS A 198 -34.95 28.01 -8.70
CA LYS A 198 -33.74 28.56 -9.33
C LYS A 198 -32.51 27.76 -8.92
N LYS A 199 -32.40 27.39 -7.63
CA LYS A 199 -31.32 26.54 -7.15
C LYS A 199 -31.41 25.13 -7.69
N ARG A 200 -32.62 24.57 -7.82
CA ARG A 200 -32.84 23.25 -8.44
C ARG A 200 -32.38 23.24 -9.88
N ALA A 201 -32.81 24.20 -10.70
CA ALA A 201 -32.40 24.31 -12.10
C ALA A 201 -30.86 24.40 -12.25
N LYS A 202 -30.20 25.17 -11.37
CA LYS A 202 -28.74 25.27 -11.33
C LYS A 202 -28.07 23.93 -10.99
N ALA A 203 -28.53 23.24 -9.95
CA ALA A 203 -27.96 21.95 -9.55
C ALA A 203 -28.15 20.88 -10.65
N GLU A 204 -29.31 20.86 -11.32
CA GLU A 204 -29.54 19.97 -12.46
C GLU A 204 -28.60 20.25 -13.64
N GLU A 205 -28.28 21.51 -13.91
CA GLU A 205 -27.29 21.89 -14.93
C GLU A 205 -25.88 21.40 -14.56
N GLU A 206 -25.46 21.61 -13.30
CA GLU A 206 -24.17 21.12 -12.79
C GLU A 206 -24.09 19.59 -12.87
N ILE A 207 -25.13 18.87 -12.44
CA ILE A 207 -25.20 17.41 -12.54
C ILE A 207 -25.06 16.94 -14.00
N ARG A 208 -25.76 17.58 -14.95
CA ARG A 208 -25.64 17.24 -16.38
C ARG A 208 -24.21 17.44 -16.88
N SER A 209 -23.57 18.55 -16.50
CA SER A 209 -22.18 18.84 -16.87
C SER A 209 -21.21 17.78 -16.31
N TYR A 210 -21.32 17.46 -15.02
CA TYR A 210 -20.50 16.43 -14.38
C TYR A 210 -20.71 15.04 -14.99
N ARG A 211 -21.95 14.66 -15.29
CA ARG A 211 -22.25 13.38 -15.96
C ARG A 211 -21.61 13.29 -17.34
N ALA A 212 -21.68 14.36 -18.14
CA ALA A 212 -21.02 14.41 -19.43
C ALA A 212 -19.49 14.30 -19.31
N LYS A 213 -18.89 14.95 -18.31
CA LYS A 213 -17.46 14.83 -18.01
C LYS A 213 -17.08 13.39 -17.61
N ALA A 214 -17.84 12.76 -16.71
CA ALA A 214 -17.61 11.38 -16.29
C ALA A 214 -17.73 10.41 -17.47
N GLU A 215 -18.72 10.59 -18.35
CA GLU A 215 -18.87 9.76 -19.55
C GLU A 215 -17.68 9.91 -20.52
N ALA A 216 -17.18 11.12 -20.71
CA ALA A 216 -15.99 11.35 -21.53
C ALA A 216 -14.75 10.66 -20.93
N LEU A 217 -14.54 10.75 -19.61
CA LEU A 217 -13.44 10.06 -18.93
C LEU A 217 -13.56 8.53 -19.02
N ARG A 218 -14.77 7.97 -18.87
CA ARG A 218 -15.02 6.53 -19.01
C ARG A 218 -14.64 6.03 -20.41
N LYS A 219 -14.97 6.77 -21.47
CA LYS A 219 -14.56 6.44 -22.84
C LYS A 219 -13.05 6.44 -23.02
N GLU A 220 -12.33 7.32 -22.33
CA GLU A 220 -10.87 7.35 -22.37
C GLU A 220 -10.24 6.22 -21.53
N GLU A 221 -10.83 5.88 -20.38
CA GLU A 221 -10.45 4.71 -19.57
C GLU A 221 -10.63 3.40 -20.35
N ASP A 222 -11.74 3.27 -21.09
CA ASP A 222 -12.01 2.11 -21.97
C ASP A 222 -10.93 1.96 -23.05
N LYS A 223 -10.45 3.08 -23.62
CA LYS A 223 -9.35 3.07 -24.61
C LYS A 223 -8.04 2.60 -23.99
N ASP A 224 -7.67 3.12 -22.83
CA ASP A 224 -6.44 2.67 -22.16
C ASP A 224 -6.51 1.18 -21.82
N THR A 225 -7.68 0.70 -21.37
CA THR A 225 -7.91 -0.72 -21.06
C THR A 225 -7.75 -1.60 -22.31
N ALA A 226 -8.21 -1.13 -23.47
CA ALA A 226 -8.00 -1.83 -24.74
C ALA A 226 -6.52 -1.87 -25.15
N GLU A 227 -5.76 -0.80 -24.92
CA GLU A 227 -4.31 -0.77 -25.18
C GLU A 227 -3.54 -1.72 -24.24
N VAL A 228 -3.96 -1.83 -22.97
CA VAL A 228 -3.41 -2.82 -22.02
C VAL A 228 -3.61 -4.24 -22.56
N ALA A 229 -4.81 -4.59 -23.00
CA ALA A 229 -5.10 -5.90 -23.57
C ALA A 229 -4.27 -6.21 -24.82
N ALA A 230 -4.11 -5.23 -25.73
CA ALA A 230 -3.27 -5.38 -26.92
C ALA A 230 -1.77 -5.54 -26.58
N LEU A 231 -1.30 -4.99 -25.46
CA LEU A 231 0.06 -5.17 -24.96
C LEU A 231 0.23 -6.52 -24.27
N ASP A 232 -0.80 -7.04 -23.59
CA ASP A 232 -0.78 -8.38 -22.99
C ASP A 232 -0.52 -9.46 -24.05
N ASP A 233 -1.17 -9.36 -25.21
CA ASP A 233 -0.94 -10.27 -26.34
C ASP A 233 0.54 -10.21 -26.80
N LYS A 234 1.08 -9.00 -26.97
CA LYS A 234 2.48 -8.81 -27.39
C LYS A 234 3.49 -9.30 -26.34
N ILE A 235 3.16 -9.15 -25.06
CA ILE A 235 3.98 -9.67 -23.97
C ILE A 235 3.95 -11.20 -23.99
N ALA A 236 2.79 -11.82 -24.19
CA ALA A 236 2.66 -13.27 -24.31
C ALA A 236 3.48 -13.81 -25.50
N GLU A 237 3.41 -13.15 -26.66
CA GLU A 237 4.24 -13.47 -27.83
C GLU A 237 5.73 -13.35 -27.53
N ALA A 238 6.14 -12.30 -26.81
CA ALA A 238 7.54 -12.10 -26.41
C ALA A 238 8.04 -13.16 -25.40
N LYS A 239 7.14 -13.73 -24.59
CA LYS A 239 7.47 -14.81 -23.64
C LYS A 239 7.51 -16.20 -24.30
N ALA A 240 6.78 -16.40 -25.40
CA ALA A 240 6.61 -17.70 -26.03
C ALA A 240 7.91 -18.47 -26.35
N PRO A 241 9.00 -17.82 -26.82
CA PRO A 241 10.27 -18.52 -27.06
C PRO A 241 10.93 -19.12 -25.82
N TYR A 242 10.55 -18.69 -24.61
CA TYR A 242 11.23 -19.05 -23.35
C TYR A 242 10.45 -20.03 -22.48
N PHE A 243 9.33 -20.59 -22.97
CA PHE A 243 8.52 -21.53 -22.18
C PHE A 243 9.20 -22.86 -21.85
N THR A 244 10.35 -23.16 -22.46
CA THR A 244 11.19 -24.32 -22.11
C THR A 244 12.48 -23.93 -21.40
N ASP A 245 12.72 -22.64 -21.16
CA ASP A 245 13.93 -22.15 -20.47
C ASP A 245 13.70 -22.18 -18.96
N GLU A 246 14.34 -23.12 -18.27
CA GLU A 246 14.19 -23.31 -16.82
C GLU A 246 14.59 -22.06 -16.01
N GLU A 247 15.61 -21.32 -16.47
CA GLU A 247 16.05 -20.12 -15.77
C GLU A 247 15.01 -19.00 -15.93
N PHE A 248 14.47 -18.84 -17.14
CA PHE A 248 13.37 -17.90 -17.39
C PHE A 248 12.16 -18.22 -16.52
N LEU A 249 11.70 -19.47 -16.53
CA LEU A 249 10.53 -19.93 -15.77
C LEU A 249 10.70 -19.73 -14.27
N ARG A 250 11.92 -19.89 -13.73
CA ARG A 250 12.20 -19.65 -12.31
C ARG A 250 11.90 -18.21 -11.89
N TYR A 251 12.29 -17.23 -12.68
CA TYR A 251 12.01 -15.82 -12.38
C TYR A 251 10.59 -15.43 -12.77
N GLU A 252 10.03 -16.03 -13.83
CA GLU A 252 8.66 -15.81 -14.27
C GLU A 252 7.65 -16.23 -13.18
N ALA A 253 7.92 -17.32 -12.47
CA ALA A 253 7.12 -17.78 -11.34
C ALA A 253 7.11 -16.80 -10.14
N LEU A 254 8.01 -15.82 -10.11
CA LEU A 254 8.06 -14.79 -9.07
C LEU A 254 7.23 -13.55 -9.41
N LEU A 255 6.64 -13.47 -10.62
CA LEU A 255 5.73 -12.37 -10.96
C LEU A 255 4.59 -12.29 -9.95
N ASP A 256 4.30 -11.06 -9.54
CA ASP A 256 3.30 -10.81 -8.51
C ASP A 256 2.59 -9.47 -8.77
N ASP A 257 1.26 -9.50 -8.75
CA ASP A 257 0.39 -8.33 -8.91
C ASP A 257 0.02 -7.66 -7.58
N GLY A 258 0.52 -8.19 -6.46
CA GLY A 258 0.45 -7.53 -5.16
C GLY A 258 1.22 -6.21 -5.14
N ILE A 259 0.84 -5.36 -4.20
CA ILE A 259 1.46 -4.05 -4.01
C ILE A 259 2.48 -4.14 -2.88
N ASP A 260 3.74 -3.87 -3.18
CA ASP A 260 4.77 -3.73 -2.14
C ASP A 260 4.59 -2.41 -1.38
N LEU A 261 4.05 -2.51 -0.17
CA LEU A 261 3.76 -1.36 0.69
C LEU A 261 5.01 -0.57 1.07
N SER A 262 6.17 -1.24 1.13
CA SER A 262 7.43 -0.64 1.59
C SER A 262 8.04 0.35 0.60
N ARG A 263 7.61 0.28 -0.66
CA ARG A 263 8.13 1.10 -1.77
C ARG A 263 7.17 2.22 -2.19
N LEU A 264 5.99 2.28 -1.58
CA LEU A 264 4.99 3.28 -1.91
C LEU A 264 5.40 4.65 -1.41
N ARG A 265 5.12 5.67 -2.22
CA ARG A 265 5.18 7.06 -1.80
C ARG A 265 4.06 7.35 -0.82
N TYR A 266 4.24 8.40 -0.02
CA TYR A 266 3.22 8.82 0.95
C TYR A 266 1.86 9.12 0.30
N SER A 267 1.83 9.70 -0.90
CA SER A 267 0.58 9.94 -1.66
C SER A 267 -0.13 8.65 -2.08
N GLU A 268 0.63 7.64 -2.52
CA GLU A 268 0.09 6.34 -2.94
C GLU A 268 -0.40 5.54 -1.73
N MET A 269 0.33 5.63 -0.61
CA MET A 269 -0.08 5.04 0.65
C MET A 269 -1.42 5.59 1.14
N ARG A 270 -1.73 6.88 0.90
CA ARG A 270 -3.02 7.48 1.28
C ARG A 270 -4.21 6.78 0.63
N LEU A 271 -4.06 6.26 -0.59
CA LEU A 271 -5.10 5.48 -1.26
C LEU A 271 -5.39 4.19 -0.48
N LEU A 272 -4.35 3.50 -0.03
CA LEU A 272 -4.44 2.24 0.70
C LEU A 272 -4.82 2.40 2.17
N ARG A 273 -4.73 3.61 2.74
CA ARG A 273 -5.22 3.86 4.11
C ARG A 273 -6.69 3.49 4.24
N LYS A 274 -7.50 3.59 3.19
CA LYS A 274 -8.92 3.17 3.23
C LYS A 274 -9.07 1.68 3.55
N ASP A 275 -8.11 0.87 3.13
CA ASP A 275 -8.15 -0.57 3.28
C ASP A 275 -7.33 -1.07 4.48
N LEU A 276 -6.36 -0.26 4.94
CA LEU A 276 -5.43 -0.58 6.02
C LEU A 276 -5.55 0.43 7.17
N GLN A 277 -6.36 0.07 8.17
CA GLN A 277 -6.68 0.91 9.33
C GLN A 277 -6.07 0.34 10.62
N ILE A 278 -5.88 1.22 11.61
CA ILE A 278 -5.37 0.85 12.94
C ILE A 278 -6.33 1.30 14.01
N ILE A 279 -6.59 0.42 14.98
CA ILE A 279 -7.27 0.77 16.22
C ILE A 279 -6.20 0.74 17.32
N PHE A 280 -5.93 1.90 17.92
CA PHE A 280 -4.94 2.01 18.99
C PHE A 280 -5.47 1.42 20.29
N GLN A 281 -4.58 0.86 21.11
CA GLN A 281 -4.93 0.28 22.40
C GLN A 281 -5.53 1.31 23.37
N ASP A 282 -5.06 2.56 23.29
CA ASP A 282 -5.61 3.67 24.06
C ASP A 282 -6.54 4.51 23.17
N PRO A 283 -7.88 4.37 23.31
CA PRO A 283 -8.83 5.15 22.52
C PRO A 283 -8.88 6.62 22.95
N TYR A 284 -8.34 6.99 24.13
CA TYR A 284 -8.37 8.37 24.60
C TYR A 284 -7.47 9.27 23.77
N SER A 285 -6.25 8.80 23.49
CA SER A 285 -5.28 9.54 22.69
C SER A 285 -5.60 9.59 21.19
N SER A 286 -6.47 8.70 20.70
CA SER A 286 -6.86 8.66 19.28
C SER A 286 -8.07 9.53 18.92
N LEU A 287 -8.86 9.98 19.90
CA LEU A 287 -10.06 10.80 19.66
C LEU A 287 -9.77 12.28 19.92
N ASN A 288 -10.19 13.16 19.00
CA ASN A 288 -10.05 14.61 19.18
C ASN A 288 -11.08 15.13 20.19
N PRO A 289 -10.68 15.63 21.38
CA PRO A 289 -11.62 16.05 22.43
C PRO A 289 -12.44 17.29 22.07
N ARG A 290 -12.06 18.02 21.02
CA ARG A 290 -12.75 19.22 20.53
C ARG A 290 -13.85 18.93 19.51
N MET A 291 -13.99 17.67 19.09
CA MET A 291 -14.97 17.25 18.10
C MET A 291 -16.04 16.37 18.74
N THR A 292 -17.27 16.48 18.25
CA THR A 292 -18.34 15.53 18.59
C THR A 292 -18.11 14.19 17.90
N ILE A 293 -18.74 13.12 18.39
CA ILE A 293 -18.60 11.79 17.78
C ILE A 293 -19.06 11.78 16.32
N GLY A 294 -20.15 12.48 16.01
CA GLY A 294 -20.59 12.65 14.63
C GLY A 294 -19.50 13.27 13.76
N GLN A 295 -18.86 14.35 14.24
CA GLN A 295 -17.78 15.02 13.50
C GLN A 295 -16.52 14.14 13.36
N ILE A 296 -16.19 13.32 14.37
CA ILE A 296 -15.03 12.41 14.32
C ILE A 296 -15.26 11.33 13.26
N ILE A 297 -16.44 10.69 13.26
CA ILE A 297 -16.77 9.65 12.27
C ILE A 297 -16.86 10.27 10.87
N GLU A 298 -17.49 11.45 10.76
CA GLU A 298 -17.57 12.22 9.52
C GLU A 298 -16.18 12.56 8.96
N GLU A 299 -15.24 13.02 9.79
CA GLU A 299 -13.88 13.38 9.35
C GLU A 299 -13.20 12.19 8.66
N GLY A 300 -13.32 10.98 9.21
CA GLY A 300 -12.78 9.77 8.58
C GLY A 300 -13.41 9.48 7.20
N LEU A 301 -14.73 9.60 7.10
CA LEU A 301 -15.48 9.36 5.86
C LEU A 301 -15.16 10.37 4.77
N VAL A 302 -15.07 11.65 5.13
CA VAL A 302 -14.74 12.74 4.20
C VAL A 302 -13.28 12.66 3.77
N THR A 303 -12.36 12.47 4.72
CA THR A 303 -10.91 12.35 4.45
C THR A 303 -10.61 11.21 3.47
N HIS A 304 -11.33 10.12 3.59
CA HIS A 304 -11.20 8.97 2.71
C HIS A 304 -12.12 9.01 1.49
N LYS A 305 -12.75 10.14 1.17
CA LYS A 305 -13.61 10.33 -0.01
C LYS A 305 -14.72 9.25 -0.13
N PHE A 306 -15.33 8.85 0.99
CA PHE A 306 -16.54 8.04 0.97
C PHE A 306 -17.78 8.91 0.77
N TYR A 307 -17.75 10.11 1.34
CA TYR A 307 -18.81 11.12 1.26
C TYR A 307 -18.17 12.51 1.14
N LYS A 308 -18.90 13.48 0.59
CA LYS A 308 -18.56 14.90 0.72
C LYS A 308 -19.14 15.45 2.02
N HIS A 309 -18.48 16.49 2.54
CA HIS A 309 -19.00 17.24 3.68
C HIS A 309 -20.42 17.74 3.39
N GLY A 310 -21.34 17.57 4.34
CA GLY A 310 -22.74 17.98 4.19
C GLY A 310 -23.63 17.03 3.37
N SER A 311 -23.12 15.89 2.89
CA SER A 311 -23.96 14.88 2.21
C SER A 311 -25.05 14.34 3.15
N PRO A 312 -26.35 14.40 2.78
CA PRO A 312 -27.43 13.85 3.61
C PRO A 312 -27.27 12.35 3.89
N LYS A 313 -26.87 11.57 2.87
CA LYS A 313 -26.63 10.12 2.97
C LYS A 313 -25.50 9.77 3.94
N MET A 314 -24.50 10.64 4.10
CA MET A 314 -23.43 10.44 5.07
C MET A 314 -23.95 10.40 6.50
N LYS A 315 -24.89 11.31 6.84
CA LYS A 315 -25.48 11.35 8.18
C LYS A 315 -26.25 10.07 8.49
N GLU A 316 -27.01 9.56 7.51
CA GLU A 316 -27.74 8.29 7.64
C GLU A 316 -26.77 7.12 7.87
N TYR A 317 -25.68 7.07 7.09
CA TYR A 317 -24.63 6.08 7.24
C TYR A 317 -23.95 6.14 8.62
N ILE A 318 -23.61 7.34 9.11
CA ILE A 318 -23.01 7.51 10.45
C ILE A 318 -23.94 6.94 11.52
N LEU A 319 -25.23 7.27 11.47
CA LEU A 319 -26.21 6.75 12.43
C LEU A 319 -26.35 5.23 12.35
N GLU A 320 -26.35 4.66 11.14
CA GLU A 320 -26.38 3.21 10.96
C GLU A 320 -25.16 2.50 11.56
N VAL A 321 -23.95 3.02 11.30
CA VAL A 321 -22.70 2.47 11.85
C VAL A 321 -22.68 2.60 13.37
N MET A 322 -23.09 3.75 13.91
CA MET A 322 -23.21 3.94 15.36
C MET A 322 -24.13 2.89 15.99
N ARG A 323 -25.31 2.62 15.39
CA ARG A 323 -26.23 1.58 15.88
C ARG A 323 -25.59 0.18 15.83
N LYS A 324 -24.88 -0.15 14.75
CA LYS A 324 -24.14 -1.43 14.62
C LYS A 324 -23.07 -1.59 15.71
N CYS A 325 -22.45 -0.49 16.15
CA CYS A 325 -21.49 -0.46 17.25
C CYS A 325 -22.14 -0.32 18.65
N GLY A 326 -23.47 -0.39 18.74
CA GLY A 326 -24.21 -0.27 20.00
C GLY A 326 -24.15 1.12 20.63
N LEU A 327 -24.03 2.16 19.81
CA LEU A 327 -24.15 3.58 20.16
C LEU A 327 -25.53 4.09 19.72
N GLN A 328 -26.17 4.90 20.55
CA GLN A 328 -27.52 5.41 20.30
C GLN A 328 -27.48 6.71 19.47
N ASP A 329 -28.48 6.95 18.64
CA ASP A 329 -28.54 8.11 17.71
C ASP A 329 -28.34 9.46 18.41
N TYR A 330 -28.93 9.66 19.60
CA TYR A 330 -28.78 10.91 20.37
C TYR A 330 -27.34 11.17 20.84
N MET A 331 -26.45 10.18 20.75
CA MET A 331 -25.03 10.32 21.13
C MET A 331 -24.20 11.04 20.05
N LEU A 332 -24.77 11.28 18.86
CA LEU A 332 -24.08 11.90 17.72
C LEU A 332 -23.41 13.24 18.08
N HIS A 333 -24.10 14.06 18.88
CA HIS A 333 -23.65 15.40 19.26
C HIS A 333 -22.82 15.42 20.56
N ARG A 334 -22.51 14.25 21.13
CA ARG A 334 -21.71 14.16 22.36
C ARG A 334 -20.22 14.20 22.05
N TYR A 335 -19.43 14.65 23.01
CA TYR A 335 -17.98 14.68 22.96
C TYR A 335 -17.36 13.42 23.59
N PRO A 336 -16.13 13.04 23.21
CA PRO A 336 -15.46 11.83 23.73
C PRO A 336 -15.47 11.69 25.26
N HIS A 337 -15.30 12.79 26.00
CA HIS A 337 -15.27 12.78 27.46
C HIS A 337 -16.60 12.32 28.11
N GLN A 338 -17.71 12.35 27.36
CA GLN A 338 -19.04 11.96 27.82
C GLN A 338 -19.33 10.45 27.65
N PHE A 339 -18.35 9.67 27.19
CA PHE A 339 -18.46 8.23 26.99
C PHE A 339 -17.59 7.46 28.00
N SER A 340 -18.05 6.26 28.36
CA SER A 340 -17.24 5.28 29.10
C SER A 340 -16.07 4.76 28.24
N GLY A 341 -15.03 4.19 28.87
CA GLY A 341 -13.88 3.64 28.14
C GLY A 341 -14.27 2.60 27.07
N GLY A 342 -15.15 1.66 27.42
CA GLY A 342 -15.64 0.65 26.48
C GLY A 342 -16.57 1.21 25.38
N GLN A 343 -17.18 2.38 25.58
CA GLN A 343 -17.87 3.07 24.48
C GLN A 343 -16.89 3.78 23.56
N ARG A 344 -15.83 4.39 24.10
CA ARG A 344 -14.79 5.05 23.29
C ARG A 344 -14.04 4.08 22.40
N GLN A 345 -13.83 2.83 22.84
CA GLN A 345 -13.21 1.80 22.01
C GLN A 345 -14.10 1.33 20.84
N ARG A 346 -15.42 1.59 20.91
CA ARG A 346 -16.38 1.26 19.85
C ARG A 346 -16.59 2.40 18.86
N ILE A 347 -16.09 3.60 19.19
CA ILE A 347 -16.01 4.78 18.33
C ILE A 347 -14.69 4.67 17.58
#